data_AF-A0A7X5C4K2-F1
#
_entry.id   AF-A0A7X5C4K2-F1
#
_cell.length_a   1.000
_cell.length_b   1.000
_cell.length_c   1.000
_cell.angle_alpha   90.00
_cell.angle_beta   90.00
_cell.angle_gamma   90.00
#
_symmetry.space_group_name_H-M   'P 1'
#
loop_
_entity.id
_entity.type
_entity.pdbx_description
1 polymer ?
#
loop_
_entity_poly.entity_id
_entity_poly.type
_entity_poly.pdbx_seq_one_letter_code
_entity_poly.pdbx_strand_id
1 'polypeptide(L)'
;MKQFSLRLDKKQQRPVVLLKGALTALLDTGAFIPVWTDNEGILTDVLGGKLVKKGVPFIGFGGVAYGNLYQVTIEVGDLVFPNMHIVANDELDTSYNLILSATMFQSLIYEVDDKNHKFNVTIPDSESNVRNLRIEDSNGRLHILCHSA
;
A
#
# COMPACT_ATOMS: atom_id res chain seq x y z
N MET A 1 18.45 -4.45 -14.64
CA MET A 1 17.66 -3.61 -13.72
C MET A 1 16.37 -3.23 -14.43
N LYS A 2 15.22 -3.29 -13.77
CA LYS A 2 13.93 -2.90 -14.36
C LYS A 2 13.45 -1.60 -13.74
N GLN A 3 12.85 -0.72 -14.53
CA GLN A 3 12.31 0.55 -14.04
C GLN A 3 10.90 0.76 -14.59
N PHE A 4 10.03 1.38 -13.78
CA PHE A 4 8.75 1.89 -14.22
C PHE A 4 8.44 3.22 -13.53
N SER A 5 7.51 3.97 -14.11
CA SER A 5 7.04 5.25 -13.57
C SER A 5 5.53 5.29 -13.53
N LEU A 6 4.97 5.80 -12.44
CA LEU A 6 3.56 6.10 -12.28
C LEU A 6 3.34 7.62 -12.23
N ARG A 7 2.11 8.03 -12.55
CA ARG A 7 1.71 9.44 -12.49
C ARG A 7 1.20 9.78 -11.11
N LEU A 8 1.63 10.91 -10.56
CA LEU A 8 0.99 11.51 -9.41
C LEU A 8 -0.20 12.37 -9.86
N ASP A 9 -1.25 12.44 -9.03
CA ASP A 9 -2.39 13.31 -9.25
C ASP A 9 -1.99 14.77 -9.08
N LYS A 10 -1.99 15.52 -10.19
CA LYS A 10 -1.59 16.93 -10.24
C LYS A 10 -2.54 17.85 -9.46
N LYS A 11 -3.74 17.40 -9.13
CA LYS A 11 -4.72 18.19 -8.37
C LYS A 11 -4.49 18.11 -6.86
N GLN A 12 -3.71 17.14 -6.41
CA GLN A 12 -3.43 16.90 -5.00
C GLN A 12 -2.09 17.54 -4.65
N GLN A 13 -2.00 18.16 -3.47
CA GLN A 13 -0.71 18.61 -2.91
C GLN A 13 0.11 17.47 -2.33
N ARG A 14 -0.54 16.34 -2.05
CA ARG A 14 0.08 15.13 -1.50
C ARG A 14 0.52 14.21 -2.64
N PRO A 15 1.52 13.33 -2.41
CA PRO A 15 1.99 12.38 -3.41
C PRO A 15 1.00 11.24 -3.60
N VAL A 16 -0.12 11.54 -4.24
CA VAL A 16 -1.18 10.60 -4.57
C VAL A 16 -0.88 9.99 -5.94
N VAL A 17 -0.56 8.71 -5.99
CA VAL A 17 -0.31 7.97 -7.22
C VAL A 17 -1.60 7.48 -7.85
N LEU A 18 -1.69 7.56 -9.18
CA LEU A 18 -2.79 7.01 -9.96
C LEU A 18 -2.47 5.54 -10.30
N LEU A 19 -3.35 4.64 -9.85
CA LEU A 19 -3.24 3.19 -10.06
C LEU A 19 -4.22 2.71 -11.15
N LYS A 20 -4.13 1.41 -11.48
CA LYS A 20 -5.11 0.77 -12.37
C LYS A 20 -6.51 0.79 -11.74
N GLY A 21 -7.55 0.68 -12.58
CA GLY A 21 -8.94 0.63 -12.11
C GLY A 21 -9.46 1.97 -11.56
N ALA A 22 -8.85 3.09 -11.95
CA ALA A 22 -9.17 4.43 -11.44
C ALA A 22 -8.95 4.60 -9.92
N LEU A 23 -8.21 3.70 -9.30
CA LEU A 23 -7.81 3.81 -7.90
C LEU A 23 -6.73 4.88 -7.74
N THR A 24 -6.74 5.56 -6.61
CA THR A 24 -5.72 6.51 -6.20
C THR A 24 -5.16 6.11 -4.84
N ALA A 25 -3.86 6.34 -4.65
CA ALA A 25 -3.20 5.94 -3.42
C ALA A 25 -2.20 6.99 -2.93
N LEU A 26 -2.27 7.34 -1.65
CA LEU A 26 -1.25 8.16 -1.01
C LEU A 26 0.03 7.34 -0.81
N LEU A 27 1.18 7.87 -1.23
CA LEU A 27 2.48 7.35 -0.82
C LEU A 27 2.84 7.90 0.56
N ASP A 28 2.80 7.06 1.59
CA ASP A 28 3.06 7.47 2.97
C ASP A 28 4.30 6.75 3.53
N THR A 29 5.37 7.53 3.70
CA THR A 29 6.63 7.03 4.26
C THR A 29 6.58 6.80 5.77
N GLY A 30 5.58 7.34 6.46
CA GLY A 30 5.35 7.13 7.89
C GLY A 30 4.50 5.89 8.20
N ALA A 31 3.83 5.31 7.20
CA ALA A 31 3.02 4.11 7.39
C ALA A 31 3.87 2.83 7.36
N PHE A 32 3.58 1.90 8.28
CA PHE A 32 4.20 0.56 8.32
C PHE A 32 3.39 -0.49 7.56
N ILE A 33 2.07 -0.31 7.50
CA ILE A 33 1.13 -1.19 6.82
C ILE A 33 0.29 -0.39 5.83
N PRO A 34 -0.12 -0.98 4.71
CA PRO A 34 -1.06 -0.33 3.81
C PRO A 34 -2.44 -0.24 4.47
N VAL A 35 -3.18 0.81 4.13
CA VAL A 35 -4.54 1.06 4.63
C VAL A 35 -5.48 1.28 3.45
N TRP A 36 -6.63 0.63 3.46
CA TRP A 36 -7.74 0.91 2.57
C TRP A 36 -8.67 1.92 3.24
N THR A 37 -8.96 3.02 2.58
CA THR A 37 -9.66 4.18 3.15
C THR A 37 -11.02 4.44 2.52
N ASP A 38 -11.39 3.68 1.49
CA ASP A 38 -12.68 3.80 0.81
C ASP A 38 -13.66 2.70 1.28
N ASN A 39 -14.84 2.67 0.70
CA ASN A 39 -15.87 1.68 0.96
C ASN A 39 -15.32 0.24 0.90
N GLU A 40 -15.54 -0.53 1.98
CA GLU A 40 -15.06 -1.93 2.05
C GLU A 40 -15.68 -2.83 0.97
N GLY A 41 -16.87 -2.51 0.47
CA GLY A 41 -17.52 -3.23 -0.63
C GLY A 41 -16.72 -3.17 -1.94
N ILE A 42 -16.00 -2.06 -2.22
CA ILE A 42 -15.09 -2.00 -3.37
C ILE A 42 -13.92 -2.97 -3.14
N LEU A 43 -13.38 -2.99 -1.92
CA LEU A 43 -12.28 -3.90 -1.56
C LEU A 43 -12.69 -5.38 -1.71
N THR A 44 -13.90 -5.75 -1.28
CA THR A 44 -14.36 -7.15 -1.35
C THR A 44 -14.86 -7.54 -2.73
N ASP A 45 -15.75 -6.74 -3.32
CA ASP A 45 -16.55 -7.15 -4.48
C ASP A 45 -15.84 -6.86 -5.80
N VAL A 46 -14.96 -5.85 -5.82
CA VAL A 46 -14.20 -5.46 -7.01
C VAL A 46 -12.78 -5.98 -6.97
N LEU A 47 -12.10 -5.86 -5.82
CA LEU A 47 -10.69 -6.27 -5.67
C LEU A 47 -10.52 -7.71 -5.14
N GLY A 48 -11.61 -8.39 -4.76
CA GLY A 48 -11.56 -9.77 -4.27
C GLY A 48 -10.95 -9.90 -2.87
N GLY A 49 -11.02 -8.84 -2.07
CA GLY A 49 -10.53 -8.80 -0.70
C GLY A 49 -11.22 -9.84 0.18
N LYS A 50 -10.41 -10.64 0.88
CA LYS A 50 -10.88 -11.68 1.81
C LYS A 50 -10.71 -11.21 3.23
N LEU A 51 -11.80 -11.16 3.98
CA LEU A 51 -11.76 -10.79 5.39
C LEU A 51 -10.95 -11.81 6.20
N VAL A 52 -9.96 -11.32 6.94
CA VAL A 52 -9.13 -12.13 7.86
C VAL A 52 -9.61 -11.96 9.30
N LYS A 53 -9.79 -10.71 9.74
CA LYS A 53 -10.14 -10.40 11.13
C LYS A 53 -10.84 -9.05 11.24
N LYS A 54 -11.92 -8.97 12.02
CA LYS A 54 -12.62 -7.70 12.29
C LYS A 54 -12.03 -6.95 13.47
N GLY A 55 -12.18 -5.62 13.47
CA GLY A 55 -11.89 -4.76 14.62
C GLY A 55 -10.42 -4.81 15.08
N VAL A 56 -9.49 -4.89 14.15
CA VAL A 56 -8.06 -4.79 14.46
C VAL A 56 -7.69 -3.36 14.83
N PRO A 57 -7.00 -3.13 15.97
CA PRO A 57 -6.51 -1.81 16.31
C PRO A 57 -5.31 -1.45 15.45
N PHE A 58 -5.22 -0.19 15.03
CA PHE A 58 -4.03 0.40 14.44
C PHE A 58 -3.82 1.81 15.00
N ILE A 59 -2.57 2.28 14.96
CA ILE A 59 -2.14 3.50 15.67
C ILE A 59 -1.61 4.50 14.65
N GLY A 60 -1.92 5.78 14.86
CA GLY A 60 -1.35 6.90 14.12
C GLY A 60 -1.26 8.17 14.98
N PHE A 61 -1.02 9.31 14.35
CA PHE A 61 -0.86 10.59 15.03
C PHE A 61 -2.09 10.99 15.89
N GLY A 62 -3.29 10.53 15.52
CA GLY A 62 -4.55 10.78 16.24
C GLY A 62 -4.89 9.80 17.36
N GLY A 63 -4.02 8.84 17.67
CA GLY A 63 -4.27 7.78 18.66
C GLY A 63 -4.60 6.43 18.01
N VAL A 64 -5.52 5.70 18.63
CA VAL A 64 -5.92 4.34 18.19
C VAL A 64 -7.19 4.43 17.37
N ALA A 65 -7.16 3.85 16.18
CA ALA A 65 -8.33 3.59 15.34
C ALA A 65 -8.54 2.08 15.19
N TYR A 66 -9.71 1.68 14.69
CA TYR A 66 -10.05 0.28 14.46
C TYR A 66 -10.43 0.08 13.00
N GLY A 67 -10.08 -1.06 12.44
CA GLY A 67 -10.43 -1.41 11.07
C GLY A 67 -10.59 -2.92 10.90
N ASN A 68 -10.98 -3.34 9.71
CA ASN A 68 -11.06 -4.76 9.36
C ASN A 68 -9.80 -5.16 8.58
N LEU A 69 -9.16 -6.25 8.99
CA LEU A 69 -8.01 -6.81 8.31
C LEU A 69 -8.47 -7.69 7.16
N TYR A 70 -8.01 -7.35 5.96
CA TYR A 70 -8.25 -8.11 4.74
C TYR A 70 -6.95 -8.64 4.14
N GLN A 71 -7.07 -9.67 3.30
CA GLN A 71 -6.07 -10.10 2.34
C GLN A 71 -6.56 -9.80 0.92
N VAL A 72 -5.73 -9.13 0.13
CA VAL A 72 -6.09 -8.74 -1.25
C VAL A 72 -4.84 -8.71 -2.11
N THR A 73 -4.98 -8.95 -3.42
CA THR A 73 -3.87 -8.75 -4.37
C THR A 73 -3.93 -7.33 -4.92
N ILE A 74 -2.87 -6.54 -4.72
CA ILE A 74 -2.76 -5.18 -5.26
C ILE A 74 -1.63 -5.10 -6.27
N GLU A 75 -1.87 -4.39 -7.37
CA GLU A 75 -0.85 -4.01 -8.34
C GLU A 75 -0.48 -2.54 -8.18
N VAL A 76 0.82 -2.26 -8.08
CA VAL A 76 1.36 -0.88 -8.09
C VAL A 76 2.33 -0.77 -9.25
N GLY A 77 1.82 -0.33 -10.39
CA GLY A 77 2.58 -0.33 -11.65
C GLY A 77 2.95 -1.75 -12.05
N ASP A 78 4.25 -2.04 -12.09
CA ASP A 78 4.78 -3.36 -12.45
C ASP A 78 5.00 -4.28 -11.24
N LEU A 79 4.75 -3.78 -10.03
CA LEU A 79 4.82 -4.56 -8.80
C LEU A 79 3.48 -5.25 -8.54
N VAL A 80 3.55 -6.52 -8.14
CA VAL A 80 2.40 -7.31 -7.72
C VAL A 80 2.58 -7.72 -6.27
N PHE A 81 1.61 -7.39 -5.44
CA PHE A 81 1.57 -7.75 -4.02
C PHE A 81 0.48 -8.79 -3.79
N PRO A 82 0.77 -10.09 -3.97
CA PRO A 82 -0.21 -11.15 -3.78
C PRO A 82 -0.56 -11.31 -2.29
N ASN A 83 -1.84 -11.55 -2.00
CA ASN A 83 -2.33 -11.83 -0.64
C ASN A 83 -1.85 -10.79 0.40
N MET A 84 -1.72 -9.54 0.00
CA MET A 84 -1.26 -8.46 0.86
C MET A 84 -2.27 -8.22 1.97
N HIS A 85 -1.77 -8.17 3.19
CA HIS A 85 -2.57 -7.76 4.33
C HIS A 85 -2.77 -6.24 4.29
N ILE A 86 -4.02 -5.82 4.38
CA ILE A 86 -4.42 -4.42 4.38
C ILE A 86 -5.47 -4.20 5.45
N VAL A 87 -5.36 -3.11 6.20
CA VAL A 87 -6.40 -2.70 7.15
C VAL A 87 -7.36 -1.77 6.43
N ALA A 88 -8.64 -2.10 6.44
CA ALA A 88 -9.69 -1.24 5.90
C ALA A 88 -10.35 -0.44 7.02
N ASN A 89 -10.50 0.86 6.80
CA ASN A 89 -11.26 1.76 7.64
C ASN A 89 -11.83 2.87 6.73
N ASP A 90 -13.13 2.81 6.47
CA ASP A 90 -13.89 3.73 5.63
C ASP A 90 -14.38 4.99 6.40
N GLU A 91 -14.05 5.11 7.68
CA GLU A 91 -14.25 6.32 8.49
C GLU A 91 -13.11 7.34 8.26
N LEU A 92 -12.03 6.93 7.61
CA LEU A 92 -10.94 7.80 7.19
C LEU A 92 -11.38 8.66 5.99
N ASP A 93 -12.01 9.80 6.27
CA ASP A 93 -12.43 10.79 5.26
C ASP A 93 -11.22 11.32 4.46
N THR A 94 -10.94 10.65 3.34
CA THR A 94 -9.79 10.89 2.49
C THR A 94 -10.20 10.94 1.02
N SER A 95 -9.43 11.67 0.21
CA SER A 95 -9.68 11.82 -1.22
C SER A 95 -9.00 10.75 -2.08
N TYR A 96 -8.52 9.68 -1.45
CA TYR A 96 -7.83 8.56 -2.10
C TYR A 96 -8.31 7.24 -1.51
N ASN A 97 -8.13 6.15 -2.27
CA ASN A 97 -8.68 4.85 -1.89
C ASN A 97 -7.71 4.04 -0.99
N LEU A 98 -6.40 4.29 -1.12
CA LEU A 98 -5.36 3.56 -0.40
C LEU A 98 -4.30 4.49 0.19
N ILE A 99 -3.67 4.04 1.27
CA ILE A 99 -2.37 4.50 1.74
C ILE A 99 -1.37 3.37 1.50
N LEU A 100 -0.34 3.63 0.70
CA LEU A 100 0.77 2.70 0.46
C LEU A 100 1.90 2.98 1.45
N SER A 101 2.29 1.96 2.20
CA SER A 101 3.40 2.06 3.15
C SER A 101 4.75 2.01 2.46
N ALA A 102 5.75 2.73 2.99
CA ALA A 102 7.13 2.63 2.50
C ALA A 102 7.69 1.20 2.56
N THR A 103 7.23 0.40 3.54
CA THR A 103 7.60 -1.02 3.69
C THR A 103 7.27 -1.87 2.46
N MET A 104 6.27 -1.49 1.65
CA MET A 104 5.96 -2.16 0.38
C MET A 104 7.14 -2.08 -0.62
N PHE A 105 7.95 -1.02 -0.53
CA PHE A 105 9.05 -0.73 -1.46
C PHE A 105 10.43 -1.06 -0.88
N GLN A 106 10.53 -1.82 0.22
CA GLN A 106 11.80 -2.24 0.82
C GLN A 106 12.76 -2.89 -0.20
N SER A 107 14.06 -2.56 -0.16
CA SER A 107 15.06 -3.03 -1.12
C SER A 107 14.86 -2.58 -2.58
N LEU A 108 13.86 -1.74 -2.86
CA LEU A 108 13.75 -1.03 -4.14
C LEU A 108 14.37 0.36 -4.02
N ILE A 109 14.66 0.97 -5.16
CA ILE A 109 14.99 2.39 -5.23
C ILE A 109 13.73 3.09 -5.75
N TYR A 110 13.15 3.97 -4.95
CA TYR A 110 11.97 4.73 -5.35
C TYR A 110 12.14 6.23 -5.10
N GLU A 111 11.49 7.02 -5.94
CA GLU A 111 11.56 8.48 -5.91
C GLU A 111 10.16 9.06 -6.11
N VAL A 112 9.80 10.00 -5.24
CA VAL A 112 8.61 10.84 -5.38
C VAL A 112 9.06 12.17 -5.97
N ASP A 113 8.87 12.34 -7.27
CA ASP A 113 9.18 13.56 -8.01
C ASP A 113 7.93 14.43 -8.10
N ASP A 114 7.73 15.26 -7.08
CA ASP A 114 6.59 16.16 -7.00
C ASP A 114 6.59 17.21 -8.12
N LYS A 115 7.77 17.70 -8.49
CA LYS A 115 7.94 18.73 -9.54
C LYS A 115 7.42 18.25 -10.90
N ASN A 116 7.72 17.00 -11.26
CA ASN A 116 7.26 16.43 -12.53
C ASN A 116 6.00 15.55 -12.38
N HIS A 117 5.45 15.47 -11.17
CA HIS A 117 4.31 14.62 -10.80
C HIS A 117 4.51 13.15 -11.19
N LYS A 118 5.64 12.57 -10.79
CA LYS A 118 5.99 11.18 -11.07
C LYS A 118 6.37 10.43 -9.80
N PHE A 119 6.00 9.16 -9.78
CA PHE A 119 6.56 8.18 -8.86
C PHE A 119 7.40 7.20 -9.65
N ASN A 120 8.71 7.23 -9.43
CA ASN A 120 9.67 6.39 -10.15
C ASN A 120 10.08 5.23 -9.25
N VAL A 121 10.09 4.02 -9.80
CA VAL A 121 10.50 2.81 -9.07
C VAL A 121 11.47 2.02 -9.92
N THR A 122 12.59 1.67 -9.32
CA THR A 122 13.64 0.84 -9.88
C THR A 122 13.76 -0.44 -9.07
N ILE A 123 13.67 -1.56 -9.78
CA ILE A 123 13.81 -2.92 -9.26
C ILE A 123 15.23 -3.41 -9.62
N PRO A 124 16.12 -3.55 -8.62
CA PRO A 124 17.42 -4.18 -8.82
C PRO A 124 17.29 -5.60 -9.38
N ASP A 125 18.27 -6.09 -10.13
CA ASP A 125 18.22 -7.44 -10.73
C ASP A 125 18.15 -8.58 -9.70
N SER A 126 18.56 -8.30 -8.46
CA SER A 126 18.47 -9.24 -7.34
C SER A 126 17.09 -9.28 -6.69
N GLU A 127 16.16 -8.41 -7.08
CA GLU A 127 14.83 -8.27 -6.48
C GLU A 127 13.74 -8.69 -7.46
N SER A 128 12.65 -9.27 -6.93
CA SER A 128 11.48 -9.66 -7.72
C SER A 128 10.48 -8.52 -7.82
N ASN A 129 9.72 -8.47 -8.92
CA ASN A 129 8.57 -7.59 -9.05
C ASN A 129 7.29 -8.16 -8.39
N VAL A 130 7.28 -9.45 -8.02
CA VAL A 130 6.26 -10.05 -7.15
C VAL A 130 6.76 -10.00 -5.71
N ARG A 131 5.99 -9.38 -4.83
CA ARG A 131 6.47 -8.83 -3.56
C ARG A 131 5.58 -9.25 -2.40
N ASN A 132 6.17 -9.74 -1.33
CA ASN A 132 5.47 -9.93 -0.04
C ASN A 132 5.71 -8.71 0.85
N LEU A 133 4.72 -8.34 1.65
CA LEU A 133 4.89 -7.28 2.64
C LEU A 133 5.85 -7.75 3.73
N ARG A 134 6.91 -6.97 3.95
CA ARG A 134 7.93 -7.21 4.96
C ARG A 134 7.88 -6.08 5.97
N ILE A 135 7.75 -6.42 7.25
CA ILE A 135 7.68 -5.46 8.34
C ILE A 135 8.73 -5.85 9.37
N GLU A 136 9.58 -4.91 9.75
CA GLU A 136 10.54 -5.12 10.83
C GLU A 136 9.95 -4.58 12.13
N ASP A 137 9.97 -5.39 13.20
CA ASP A 137 9.54 -4.92 14.51
C ASP A 137 10.63 -4.11 15.23
N SER A 138 10.30 -3.55 16.39
CA SER A 138 11.21 -2.73 17.20
C SER A 138 12.48 -3.45 17.66
N ASN A 139 12.52 -4.78 17.60
CA ASN A 139 13.68 -5.59 17.97
C ASN A 139 14.53 -5.99 16.74
N GLY A 140 14.21 -5.45 15.56
CA GLY A 140 14.86 -5.80 14.30
C GLY A 140 14.42 -7.13 13.72
N ARG A 141 13.34 -7.74 14.25
CA ARG A 141 12.85 -9.01 13.71
C ARG A 141 12.01 -8.73 12.48
N LEU A 142 12.45 -9.29 11.36
CA LEU A 142 11.71 -9.25 10.10
C LEU A 142 10.50 -10.20 10.16
N HIS A 143 9.31 -9.64 10.05
CA HIS A 143 8.05 -10.33 9.83
C HIS A 143 7.73 -10.25 8.34
N ILE A 144 7.80 -11.40 7.67
CA ILE A 144 7.33 -11.51 6.29
C ILE A 144 5.88 -11.97 6.35
N LEU A 145 4.95 -11.08 6.03
CA LEU A 145 3.53 -11.41 5.95
C LEU A 145 3.30 -12.22 4.66
N CYS A 146 3.59 -13.52 4.76
CA CYS A 146 3.25 -14.53 3.76
C CYS A 146 2.09 -15.37 4.28
N HIS A 147 1.25 -15.87 3.39
CA HIS A 147 0.53 -17.10 3.69
C HIS A 147 1.30 -18.27 3.06
N SER A 148 1.68 -19.26 3.87
CA SER A 148 1.89 -20.62 3.38
C SER A 148 0.51 -21.23 3.14
N ALA A 149 0.26 -21.68 1.91
CA ALA A 149 -0.93 -22.45 1.55
C ALA A 149 -1.08 -23.71 2.41
#